data_AF-A0A536T9B0-F1
#
_entry.id   AF-A0A536T9B0-F1
#
_cell.length_a   1.000
_cell.length_b   1.000
_cell.length_c   1.000
_cell.angle_alpha   90.00
_cell.angle_beta   90.00
_cell.angle_gamma   90.00
#
_symmetry.space_group_name_H-M   'P 1'
#
loop_
_entity.id
_entity.type
_entity.pdbx_description
1 polymer ?
#
loop_
_entity_poly.entity_id
_entity_poly.type
_entity_poly.pdbx_seq_one_letter_code
_entity_poly.pdbx_strand_id
1 'polypeptide(L)'
;MLQSISCAPSIFPFPLVPLAGAAPGLLCGVLFGSVTTRRAGTIFALITLGIGELVYAATFMLSAYFGGEEGITASRTHGPAVFGIDFGSQLQVYYLIAVWALIAAILMYAFIRTPLGRVCNAVRDNPERAEFVGYNPQRVRFLAFSVAGLFAGLAGGLHAINYEIVAADSVSALRSGTVLLMAYIGGVGRFVGPVIGAVVLTWLQVSLSGYTSAWLLYLGVFFMVTILFAPSGLAGLIALHGPIVRTRAFWRVLGAYATALVPGAVAAIGAALMIEMSYRVSTQPELGTRMRFAWITVDAASAWPWIVAAALLAGGSYLFRKSWPIVAAAWNRATEESRAAVTSAQPR
;
A
#
# COMPACT_ATOMS: atom_id res chain seq x y z
N MET A 1 -10.14 8.16 -36.74
CA MET A 1 -11.61 8.17 -36.62
C MET A 1 -12.12 7.78 -35.22
N LEU A 2 -11.34 7.06 -34.37
CA LEU A 2 -11.71 6.83 -32.95
C LEU A 2 -11.11 7.87 -31.97
N GLN A 3 -10.03 8.57 -32.35
CA GLN A 3 -9.50 9.74 -31.61
C GLN A 3 -10.47 10.94 -31.59
N SER A 4 -11.51 10.96 -32.42
CA SER A 4 -12.57 11.98 -32.35
C SER A 4 -13.60 11.70 -31.25
N ILE A 5 -13.56 10.54 -30.59
CA ILE A 5 -14.37 10.26 -29.39
C ILE A 5 -13.77 10.92 -28.14
N SER A 6 -12.50 11.34 -28.19
CA SER A 6 -11.86 12.17 -27.16
C SER A 6 -12.55 13.54 -26.98
N CYS A 7 -13.38 13.95 -27.95
CA CYS A 7 -14.20 15.16 -27.93
C CYS A 7 -15.72 14.87 -27.87
N ALA A 8 -16.14 13.65 -27.52
CA ALA A 8 -17.53 13.44 -27.16
C ALA A 8 -17.74 14.03 -25.76
N PRO A 9 -18.72 14.94 -25.55
CA PRO A 9 -19.06 15.37 -24.20
C PRO A 9 -19.27 14.12 -23.36
N SER A 10 -18.64 14.03 -22.20
CA SER A 10 -18.85 12.90 -21.30
C SER A 10 -20.36 12.81 -21.07
N ILE A 11 -20.98 11.73 -21.54
CA ILE A 11 -22.42 11.48 -21.37
C ILE A 11 -22.79 11.52 -19.87
N PHE A 12 -21.79 11.27 -19.01
CA PHE A 12 -21.89 11.32 -17.57
C PHE A 12 -21.43 12.68 -16.99
N PRO A 13 -22.18 13.24 -16.02
CA PRO A 13 -21.72 14.31 -15.16
C PRO A 13 -20.36 13.96 -14.53
N PHE A 14 -19.39 14.89 -14.54
CA PHE A 14 -18.03 14.67 -14.03
C PHE A 14 -17.94 14.03 -12.64
N PRO A 15 -18.80 14.38 -11.65
CA PRO A 15 -18.81 13.74 -10.33
C PRO A 15 -19.19 12.26 -10.33
N LEU A 16 -19.81 11.74 -11.40
CA LEU A 16 -20.27 10.35 -11.53
C LEU A 16 -19.27 9.46 -12.27
N VAL A 17 -18.15 10.01 -12.74
CA VAL A 17 -17.06 9.24 -13.37
C VAL A 17 -16.60 8.05 -12.51
N PRO A 18 -16.48 8.15 -11.17
CA PRO A 18 -16.14 7.00 -10.34
C PRO A 18 -17.17 5.86 -10.40
N LEU A 19 -18.47 6.17 -10.57
CA LEU A 19 -19.52 5.16 -10.77
C LEU A 19 -19.42 4.52 -12.16
N ALA A 20 -19.09 5.33 -13.17
CA ALA A 20 -18.83 4.83 -14.52
C ALA A 20 -17.61 3.90 -14.57
N GLY A 21 -16.64 4.04 -13.66
CA GLY A 21 -15.55 3.07 -13.46
C GLY A 21 -15.96 1.84 -12.64
N ALA A 22 -16.86 2.00 -11.67
CA ALA A 22 -17.32 0.93 -10.79
C ALA A 22 -18.08 -0.18 -11.55
N ALA A 23 -18.93 0.19 -12.51
CA ALA A 23 -19.72 -0.79 -13.27
C ALA A 23 -18.87 -1.72 -14.17
N PRO A 24 -17.95 -1.22 -15.02
CA PRO A 24 -16.97 -2.05 -15.72
C PRO A 24 -16.10 -2.87 -14.77
N GLY A 25 -15.67 -2.29 -13.64
CA GLY A 25 -14.92 -3.02 -12.61
C GLY A 25 -15.69 -4.22 -12.04
N LEU A 26 -16.98 -4.05 -11.76
CA LEU A 26 -17.86 -5.14 -11.34
C LEU A 26 -18.01 -6.19 -12.45
N LEU A 27 -18.21 -5.78 -13.70
CA LEU A 27 -18.33 -6.70 -14.84
C LEU A 27 -17.05 -7.51 -15.06
N CYS A 28 -15.89 -6.88 -15.00
CA CYS A 28 -14.59 -7.56 -15.04
C CYS A 28 -14.43 -8.50 -13.83
N GLY A 29 -14.84 -8.06 -12.65
CA GLY A 29 -14.86 -8.89 -11.44
C GLY A 29 -15.73 -10.15 -11.60
N VAL A 30 -16.92 -10.01 -12.16
CA VAL A 30 -17.83 -11.13 -12.46
C VAL A 30 -17.22 -12.06 -13.52
N LEU A 31 -16.72 -11.49 -14.62
CA LEU A 31 -16.15 -12.25 -15.73
C LEU A 31 -14.93 -13.06 -15.28
N PHE A 32 -13.91 -12.39 -14.75
CA PHE A 32 -12.67 -13.03 -14.31
C PHE A 32 -12.88 -13.85 -13.04
N GLY A 33 -13.74 -13.41 -12.13
CA GLY A 33 -14.12 -14.14 -10.92
C GLY A 33 -14.70 -15.51 -11.22
N SER A 34 -15.48 -15.66 -12.30
CA SER A 34 -16.09 -16.93 -12.69
C SER A 34 -15.05 -18.01 -13.05
N VAL A 35 -13.86 -17.59 -13.49
CA VAL A 35 -12.75 -18.46 -13.87
C VAL A 35 -11.79 -18.63 -12.69
N THR A 36 -11.35 -17.52 -12.08
CA THR A 36 -10.30 -17.52 -11.05
C THR A 36 -10.71 -18.29 -9.79
N THR A 37 -11.95 -18.09 -9.32
CA THR A 37 -12.38 -18.56 -7.99
C THR A 37 -12.64 -20.05 -7.89
N ARG A 38 -12.54 -20.79 -9.00
CA ARG A 38 -12.64 -22.26 -9.05
C ARG A 38 -11.54 -22.97 -8.26
N ARG A 39 -10.39 -22.31 -8.12
CA ARG A 39 -9.27 -22.78 -7.30
C ARG A 39 -9.06 -21.81 -6.14
N ALA A 40 -8.42 -22.30 -5.08
CA ALA A 40 -8.12 -21.52 -3.88
C ALA A 40 -6.60 -21.37 -3.67
N GLY A 41 -6.22 -20.45 -2.80
CA GLY A 41 -4.82 -20.29 -2.36
C GLY A 41 -3.89 -19.83 -3.47
N THR A 42 -2.71 -20.43 -3.56
CA THR A 42 -1.64 -20.02 -4.50
C THR A 42 -2.08 -20.13 -5.96
N ILE A 43 -2.85 -21.15 -6.31
CA ILE A 43 -3.33 -21.33 -7.70
C ILE A 43 -4.26 -20.17 -8.08
N PHE A 44 -5.13 -19.72 -7.17
CA PHE A 44 -5.97 -18.54 -7.40
C PHE A 44 -5.12 -17.30 -7.69
N ALA A 45 -4.09 -17.06 -6.89
CA ALA A 45 -3.18 -15.93 -7.07
C ALA A 45 -2.44 -15.96 -8.43
N LEU A 46 -1.95 -17.14 -8.84
CA LEU A 46 -1.27 -17.32 -10.12
C LEU A 46 -2.21 -17.08 -11.30
N ILE A 47 -3.46 -17.55 -11.24
CA ILE A 47 -4.45 -17.28 -12.30
C ILE A 47 -4.76 -15.79 -12.36
N THR A 48 -4.94 -15.11 -11.22
CA THR A 48 -5.21 -13.66 -11.21
C THR A 48 -4.04 -12.84 -11.75
N LEU A 49 -2.80 -13.25 -11.45
CA LEU A 49 -1.60 -12.61 -12.01
C LEU A 49 -1.53 -12.80 -13.52
N GLY A 50 -1.79 -14.03 -14.00
CA GLY A 50 -1.83 -14.31 -15.44
C GLY A 50 -2.91 -13.51 -16.18
N ILE A 51 -4.08 -13.32 -15.58
CA ILE A 51 -5.12 -12.45 -16.14
C ILE A 51 -4.67 -10.98 -16.15
N GLY A 52 -3.99 -10.51 -15.09
CA GLY A 52 -3.43 -9.17 -15.04
C GLY A 52 -2.42 -8.92 -16.16
N GLU A 53 -1.49 -9.85 -16.37
CA GLU A 53 -0.51 -9.79 -17.46
C GLU A 53 -1.17 -9.90 -18.85
N LEU A 54 -2.23 -10.68 -18.98
CA LEU A 54 -3.01 -10.74 -20.22
C LEU A 54 -3.67 -9.39 -20.53
N VAL A 55 -4.24 -8.71 -19.52
CA VAL A 55 -4.81 -7.38 -19.67
C VAL A 55 -3.74 -6.35 -20.01
N TYR A 56 -2.57 -6.41 -19.35
CA TYR A 56 -1.43 -5.55 -19.66
C TYR A 56 -0.91 -5.77 -21.09
N ALA A 57 -0.75 -7.01 -21.54
CA ALA A 57 -0.38 -7.29 -22.93
C ALA A 57 -1.45 -6.81 -23.93
N ALA A 58 -2.73 -6.92 -23.57
CA ALA A 58 -3.84 -6.46 -24.39
C ALA A 58 -3.83 -4.94 -24.61
N THR A 59 -3.31 -4.12 -23.69
CA THR A 59 -3.23 -2.67 -23.91
C THR A 59 -2.31 -2.30 -25.07
N PHE A 60 -1.26 -3.09 -25.31
CA PHE A 60 -0.35 -2.90 -26.45
C PHE A 60 -0.94 -3.45 -27.75
N MET A 61 -1.58 -4.63 -27.71
CA MET A 61 -2.14 -5.27 -28.91
C MET A 61 -3.39 -4.56 -29.43
N LEU A 62 -4.24 -4.07 -28.53
CA LEU A 62 -5.51 -3.40 -28.84
C LEU A 62 -5.36 -1.88 -28.70
N SER A 63 -4.30 -1.32 -29.29
CA SER A 63 -3.97 0.11 -29.21
C SER A 63 -5.11 1.04 -29.65
N ALA A 64 -5.96 0.59 -30.58
CA ALA A 64 -7.15 1.34 -31.00
C ALA A 64 -8.17 1.59 -29.87
N TYR A 65 -8.22 0.71 -28.87
CA TYR A 65 -9.13 0.82 -27.72
C TYR A 65 -8.44 1.35 -26.47
N PHE A 66 -7.18 0.99 -26.24
CA PHE A 66 -6.43 1.33 -25.01
C PHE A 66 -5.44 2.49 -25.17
N GLY A 67 -5.25 3.01 -26.38
CA GLY A 67 -4.27 4.07 -26.66
C GLY A 67 -2.82 3.58 -26.74
N GLY A 68 -2.56 2.29 -26.52
CA GLY A 68 -1.21 1.73 -26.60
C GLY A 68 -0.27 2.28 -25.52
N GLU A 69 0.97 2.60 -25.91
CA GLU A 69 1.98 3.18 -25.00
C GLU A 69 1.63 4.59 -24.53
N GLU A 70 1.00 5.39 -25.38
CA GLU A 70 0.60 6.77 -25.05
C GLU A 70 -0.58 6.80 -24.07
N GLY A 71 -1.39 5.75 -24.05
CA GLY A 71 -2.56 5.65 -23.21
C GLY A 71 -3.72 6.53 -23.68
N ILE A 72 -4.68 6.71 -22.78
CA ILE A 72 -5.87 7.54 -23.02
C ILE A 72 -5.81 8.75 -22.09
N THR A 73 -5.90 9.94 -22.68
CA THR A 73 -6.02 11.19 -21.93
C THR A 73 -7.49 11.45 -21.59
N ALA A 74 -7.72 11.87 -20.36
CA ALA A 74 -9.00 12.31 -19.87
C ALA A 74 -8.93 13.82 -19.62
N SER A 75 -9.96 14.56 -19.98
CA SER A 75 -10.03 15.98 -19.66
C SER A 75 -11.08 16.25 -18.58
N ARG A 76 -10.65 16.90 -17.49
CA ARG A 76 -11.54 17.23 -16.37
C ARG A 76 -12.54 18.36 -16.66
N THR A 77 -12.28 19.17 -17.69
CA THR A 77 -13.02 20.42 -17.97
C THR A 77 -14.03 20.30 -19.12
N HIS A 78 -14.06 19.16 -19.83
CA HIS A 78 -14.91 18.96 -21.02
C HIS A 78 -16.27 18.30 -20.69
N GLY A 79 -16.61 18.14 -19.41
CA GLY A 79 -17.90 17.62 -18.97
C GLY A 79 -18.92 18.74 -18.70
N PRO A 80 -20.23 18.46 -18.76
CA PRO A 80 -21.25 19.44 -18.39
C PRO A 80 -21.08 19.87 -16.93
N ALA A 81 -21.04 21.18 -16.69
CA ALA A 81 -20.92 21.75 -15.35
C ALA A 81 -22.08 21.25 -14.48
N VAL A 82 -21.74 20.60 -13.37
CA VAL A 82 -22.73 20.08 -12.41
C VAL A 82 -22.75 21.04 -11.24
N PHE A 83 -23.93 21.60 -10.93
CA PHE A 83 -24.09 22.62 -9.89
C PHE A 83 -23.26 23.92 -10.11
N GLY A 84 -22.89 24.24 -11.36
CA GLY A 84 -22.12 25.45 -11.69
C GLY A 84 -20.64 25.40 -11.30
N ILE A 85 -20.09 24.20 -11.07
CA ILE A 85 -18.68 23.97 -10.74
C ILE A 85 -17.98 23.33 -11.94
N ASP A 86 -16.96 23.99 -12.47
CA ASP A 86 -16.22 23.56 -13.67
C ASP A 86 -15.09 22.55 -13.36
N PHE A 87 -14.90 22.15 -12.09
CA PHE A 87 -13.89 21.19 -11.61
C PHE A 87 -12.45 21.40 -12.11
N GLY A 88 -12.14 22.59 -12.65
CA GLY A 88 -10.80 22.94 -13.10
C GLY A 88 -9.81 23.13 -11.95
N SER A 89 -10.29 23.52 -10.77
CA SER A 89 -9.42 23.73 -9.60
C SER A 89 -9.01 22.41 -8.96
N GLN A 90 -7.71 22.24 -8.68
CA GLN A 90 -7.16 21.07 -7.99
C GLN A 90 -7.80 20.84 -6.61
N LEU A 91 -8.21 21.91 -5.92
CA LEU A 91 -8.92 21.82 -4.64
C LEU A 91 -10.30 21.17 -4.79
N GLN A 92 -11.04 21.49 -5.86
CA GLN A 92 -12.36 20.89 -6.11
C GLN A 92 -12.24 19.40 -6.41
N VAL A 93 -11.23 19.02 -7.22
CA VAL A 93 -10.92 17.61 -7.52
C VAL A 93 -10.51 16.86 -6.25
N TYR A 94 -9.70 17.48 -5.38
CA TYR A 94 -9.33 16.89 -4.10
C TYR A 94 -10.56 16.57 -3.23
N TYR A 95 -11.48 17.52 -3.07
CA TYR A 95 -12.70 17.27 -2.29
C TYR A 95 -13.60 16.21 -2.92
N LEU A 96 -13.72 16.19 -4.25
CA LEU A 96 -14.46 15.15 -4.96
C LEU A 96 -13.89 13.75 -4.67
N ILE A 97 -12.56 13.60 -4.79
CA ILE A 97 -11.87 12.33 -4.51
C ILE A 97 -12.03 11.96 -3.03
N ALA A 98 -11.87 12.91 -2.12
CA ALA A 98 -12.00 12.68 -0.69
C ALA A 98 -13.41 12.20 -0.30
N VAL A 99 -14.45 12.81 -0.86
CA VAL A 99 -15.85 12.40 -0.64
C VAL A 99 -16.08 10.98 -1.17
N TRP A 100 -15.65 10.68 -2.39
CA TRP A 100 -15.79 9.34 -2.95
C TRP A 100 -14.99 8.28 -2.20
N ALA A 101 -13.77 8.60 -1.76
CA ALA A 101 -12.96 7.72 -0.93
C ALA A 101 -13.64 7.44 0.41
N LEU A 102 -14.25 8.46 1.04
CA LEU A 102 -15.00 8.30 2.28
C LEU A 102 -16.25 7.44 2.08
N ILE A 103 -17.02 7.69 1.01
CA ILE A 103 -18.19 6.88 0.66
C ILE A 103 -17.78 5.41 0.44
N ALA A 104 -16.73 5.17 -0.36
CA ALA A 104 -16.22 3.83 -0.61
C ALA A 104 -15.77 3.15 0.68
N ALA A 105 -15.08 3.86 1.58
CA ALA A 105 -14.68 3.35 2.88
C ALA A 105 -15.89 2.98 3.75
N ILE A 106 -16.92 3.84 3.82
CA ILE A 106 -18.15 3.55 4.58
C ILE A 106 -18.87 2.33 4.00
N LEU A 107 -19.00 2.24 2.68
CA LEU A 107 -19.64 1.10 2.01
C LEU A 107 -18.88 -0.21 2.23
N MET A 108 -17.56 -0.20 2.10
CA MET A 108 -16.73 -1.37 2.40
C MET A 108 -16.83 -1.76 3.87
N TYR A 109 -16.87 -0.79 4.78
CA TYR A 109 -17.03 -1.05 6.21
C TYR A 109 -18.40 -1.67 6.55
N ALA A 110 -19.46 -1.14 5.94
CA ALA A 110 -20.80 -1.70 6.07
C ALA A 110 -20.87 -3.12 5.50
N PHE A 111 -20.26 -3.36 4.33
CA PHE A 111 -20.19 -4.67 3.67
C PHE A 111 -19.57 -5.74 4.57
N ILE A 112 -18.46 -5.45 5.25
CA ILE A 112 -17.78 -6.42 6.13
C ILE A 112 -18.64 -6.82 7.33
N ARG A 113 -19.57 -5.95 7.78
CA ARG A 113 -20.49 -6.24 8.89
C ARG A 113 -21.71 -7.07 8.50
N THR A 114 -21.98 -7.20 7.20
CA THR A 114 -23.08 -8.03 6.68
C THR A 114 -22.82 -9.53 6.90
N PRO A 115 -23.85 -10.39 6.81
CA PRO A 115 -23.67 -11.83 6.90
C PRO A 115 -22.65 -12.36 5.86
N LEU A 116 -22.65 -11.80 4.65
CA LEU A 116 -21.69 -12.18 3.61
C LEU A 116 -20.25 -11.93 4.05
N GLY A 117 -19.96 -10.78 4.68
CA GLY A 117 -18.64 -10.47 5.22
C GLY A 117 -18.18 -11.47 6.29
N ARG A 118 -19.09 -11.92 7.16
CA ARG A 118 -18.78 -12.96 8.17
C ARG A 118 -18.51 -14.32 7.52
N VAL A 119 -19.26 -14.68 6.48
CA VAL A 119 -19.03 -15.91 5.71
C VAL A 119 -17.71 -15.83 4.95
N CYS A 120 -17.31 -14.67 4.42
CA CYS A 120 -15.98 -14.48 3.83
C CYS A 120 -14.86 -14.75 4.83
N ASN A 121 -15.00 -14.30 6.08
CA ASN A 121 -14.04 -14.62 7.14
C ASN A 121 -14.04 -16.11 7.47
N ALA A 122 -15.21 -16.75 7.57
CA ALA A 122 -15.28 -18.20 7.80
C ALA A 122 -14.59 -19.02 6.69
N VAL A 123 -14.82 -18.64 5.42
CA VAL A 123 -14.17 -19.27 4.26
C VAL A 123 -12.66 -19.02 4.22
N ARG A 124 -12.20 -17.87 4.72
CA ARG A 124 -10.78 -17.53 4.86
C ARG A 124 -10.11 -18.41 5.92
N ASP A 125 -10.76 -18.58 7.07
CA ASP A 125 -10.17 -19.28 8.21
C ASP A 125 -10.15 -20.79 7.99
N ASN A 126 -11.26 -21.37 7.52
CA ASN A 126 -11.32 -22.78 7.16
C ASN A 126 -12.42 -23.04 6.11
N PRO A 127 -12.06 -23.18 4.82
CA PRO A 127 -13.05 -23.38 3.76
C PRO A 127 -13.78 -24.72 3.87
N GLU A 128 -13.11 -25.76 4.35
CA GLU A 128 -13.69 -27.11 4.51
C GLU A 128 -14.79 -27.09 5.59
N ARG A 129 -14.55 -26.40 6.71
CA ARG A 129 -15.57 -26.18 7.75
C ARG A 129 -16.75 -25.36 7.25
N ALA A 130 -16.51 -24.37 6.41
CA ALA A 130 -17.59 -23.59 5.81
C ALA A 130 -18.49 -24.46 4.89
N GLU A 131 -17.92 -25.44 4.20
CA GLU A 131 -18.66 -26.42 3.38
C GLU A 131 -19.55 -27.33 4.23
N PHE A 132 -19.06 -27.83 5.37
CA PHE A 132 -19.87 -28.63 6.29
C PHE A 132 -21.07 -27.88 6.86
N VAL A 133 -21.00 -26.55 6.97
CA VAL A 133 -22.13 -25.70 7.40
C VAL A 133 -23.11 -25.41 6.25
N GLY A 134 -22.78 -25.81 5.02
CA GLY A 134 -23.63 -25.66 3.83
C GLY A 134 -23.30 -24.45 2.95
N TYR A 135 -22.23 -23.70 3.24
CA TYR A 135 -21.77 -22.63 2.38
C TYR A 135 -20.85 -23.17 1.29
N ASN A 136 -20.95 -22.66 0.07
CA ASN A 136 -20.02 -22.99 -1.01
C ASN A 136 -18.87 -21.95 -1.06
N PRO A 137 -17.62 -22.30 -0.74
CA PRO A 137 -16.47 -21.39 -0.73
C PRO A 137 -16.19 -20.73 -2.06
N GLN A 138 -16.43 -21.43 -3.18
CA GLN A 138 -16.25 -20.86 -4.51
C GLN A 138 -17.22 -19.70 -4.74
N ARG A 139 -18.50 -19.87 -4.40
CA ARG A 139 -19.51 -18.79 -4.53
C ARG A 139 -19.18 -17.59 -3.65
N VAL A 140 -18.71 -17.84 -2.43
CA VAL A 140 -18.29 -16.77 -1.50
C VAL A 140 -17.09 -16.00 -2.05
N ARG A 141 -16.07 -16.71 -2.57
CA ARG A 141 -14.91 -16.08 -3.21
C ARG A 141 -15.31 -15.30 -4.46
N PHE A 142 -16.22 -15.84 -5.27
CA PHE A 142 -16.76 -15.17 -6.47
C PHE A 142 -17.43 -13.84 -6.15
N LEU A 143 -18.31 -13.83 -5.14
CA LEU A 143 -18.96 -12.60 -4.69
C LEU A 143 -17.95 -11.59 -4.13
N ALA A 144 -17.01 -12.05 -3.29
CA ALA A 144 -15.97 -11.20 -2.74
C ALA A 144 -15.09 -10.58 -3.85
N PHE A 145 -14.71 -11.37 -4.86
CA PHE A 145 -13.91 -10.91 -5.99
C PHE A 145 -14.68 -9.92 -6.87
N SER A 146 -15.98 -10.15 -7.11
CA SER A 146 -16.84 -9.24 -7.87
C SER A 146 -17.00 -7.89 -7.17
N VAL A 147 -17.22 -7.89 -5.85
CA VAL A 147 -17.30 -6.66 -5.04
C VAL A 147 -15.94 -5.95 -4.98
N ALA A 148 -14.84 -6.69 -4.88
CA ALA A 148 -13.50 -6.09 -4.98
C ALA A 148 -13.27 -5.42 -6.34
N GLY A 149 -13.72 -6.04 -7.43
CA GLY A 149 -13.69 -5.46 -8.78
C GLY A 149 -14.48 -4.15 -8.89
N LEU A 150 -15.65 -4.07 -8.24
CA LEU A 150 -16.43 -2.83 -8.18
C LEU A 150 -15.65 -1.68 -7.53
N PHE A 151 -15.05 -1.92 -6.36
CA PHE A 151 -14.28 -0.88 -5.66
C PHE A 151 -12.95 -0.56 -6.38
N ALA A 152 -12.32 -1.55 -7.00
CA ALA A 152 -11.12 -1.34 -7.82
C ALA A 152 -11.43 -0.50 -9.07
N GLY A 153 -12.57 -0.74 -9.74
CA GLY A 153 -13.04 0.08 -10.86
C GLY A 153 -13.38 1.51 -10.43
N LEU A 154 -14.00 1.68 -9.26
CA LEU A 154 -14.23 3.00 -8.67
C LEU A 154 -12.90 3.73 -8.40
N ALA A 155 -11.91 3.04 -7.85
CA ALA A 155 -10.57 3.60 -7.63
C ALA A 155 -9.87 3.94 -8.94
N GLY A 156 -10.04 3.13 -10.00
CA GLY A 156 -9.53 3.43 -11.34
C GLY A 156 -10.16 4.70 -11.95
N GLY A 157 -11.46 4.91 -11.75
CA GLY A 157 -12.13 6.15 -12.13
C GLY A 157 -11.58 7.38 -11.40
N LEU A 158 -11.33 7.25 -10.09
CA LEU A 158 -10.67 8.30 -9.30
C LEU A 158 -9.23 8.56 -9.75
N HIS A 159 -8.50 7.52 -10.13
CA HIS A 159 -7.14 7.63 -10.67
C HIS A 159 -7.13 8.41 -11.99
N ALA A 160 -8.05 8.10 -12.92
CA ALA A 160 -8.19 8.82 -14.18
C ALA A 160 -8.52 10.31 -13.97
N ILE A 161 -9.34 10.63 -12.96
CA ILE A 161 -9.65 12.02 -12.58
C ILE A 161 -8.43 12.75 -12.00
N ASN A 162 -7.59 12.05 -11.22
CA ASN A 162 -6.45 12.67 -10.55
C ASN A 162 -5.28 12.95 -11.50
N TYR A 163 -4.97 11.99 -12.38
CA TYR A 163 -3.80 12.05 -13.26
C TYR A 163 -4.11 12.51 -14.68
N GLU A 164 -5.38 12.51 -15.11
CA GLU A 164 -5.84 12.89 -16.46
C GLU A 164 -5.21 12.11 -17.62
N ILE A 165 -4.47 11.05 -17.31
CA ILE A 165 -3.92 10.13 -18.28
C ILE A 165 -3.89 8.74 -17.66
N VAL A 166 -4.31 7.75 -18.45
CA VAL A 166 -4.20 6.34 -18.09
C VAL A 166 -3.37 5.66 -19.17
N ALA A 167 -2.12 5.34 -18.82
CA ALA A 167 -1.17 4.66 -19.69
C ALA A 167 -1.15 3.14 -19.42
N ALA A 168 -0.49 2.37 -20.28
CA ALA A 168 -0.34 0.93 -20.12
C ALA A 168 0.25 0.55 -18.75
N ASP A 169 1.19 1.34 -18.21
CA ASP A 169 1.77 1.08 -16.88
C ASP A 169 0.72 1.10 -15.76
N SER A 170 -0.40 1.82 -15.90
CA SER A 170 -1.45 1.87 -14.87
C SER A 170 -2.10 0.51 -14.59
N VAL A 171 -2.05 -0.43 -15.54
CA VAL A 171 -2.56 -1.80 -15.37
C VAL A 171 -1.45 -2.86 -15.23
N SER A 172 -0.20 -2.43 -15.06
CA SER A 172 0.94 -3.34 -14.93
C SER A 172 0.89 -4.14 -13.63
N ALA A 173 1.52 -5.32 -13.63
CA ALA A 173 1.69 -6.12 -12.42
C ALA A 173 2.49 -5.36 -11.34
N LEU A 174 3.42 -4.48 -11.75
CA LEU A 174 4.17 -3.65 -10.82
C LEU A 174 3.25 -2.68 -10.07
N ARG A 175 2.32 -2.00 -10.77
CA ARG A 175 1.31 -1.15 -10.11
C ARG A 175 0.41 -1.94 -9.18
N SER A 176 -0.08 -3.10 -9.62
CA SER A 176 -0.85 -3.99 -8.75
C SER A 176 -0.07 -4.41 -7.50
N GLY A 177 1.24 -4.68 -7.66
CA GLY A 177 2.17 -4.95 -6.57
C GLY A 177 2.27 -3.80 -5.58
N THR A 178 2.33 -2.55 -6.04
CA THR A 178 2.38 -1.39 -5.11
C THR A 178 1.16 -1.28 -4.21
N VAL A 179 -0.05 -1.57 -4.73
CA VAL A 179 -1.28 -1.59 -3.92
C VAL A 179 -1.24 -2.72 -2.89
N LEU A 180 -0.71 -3.89 -3.28
CA LEU A 180 -0.50 -5.00 -2.36
C LEU A 180 0.49 -4.62 -1.25
N LEU A 181 1.60 -3.96 -1.60
CA LEU A 181 2.58 -3.44 -0.63
C LEU A 181 1.92 -2.50 0.37
N MET A 182 1.12 -1.53 -0.10
CA MET A 182 0.35 -0.62 0.77
C MET A 182 -0.54 -1.41 1.75
N ALA A 183 -1.27 -2.41 1.27
CA ALA A 183 -2.15 -3.22 2.11
C ALA A 183 -1.39 -4.03 3.18
N TYR A 184 -0.25 -4.64 2.83
CA TYR A 184 0.57 -5.41 3.77
C TYR A 184 1.30 -4.54 4.79
N ILE A 185 1.91 -3.43 4.35
CA ILE A 185 2.59 -2.47 5.23
C ILE A 185 1.58 -1.91 6.23
N GLY A 186 0.42 -1.50 5.74
CA GLY A 186 -0.67 -0.99 6.56
C GLY A 186 -1.25 -2.04 7.53
N GLY A 187 -1.35 -3.29 7.08
CA GLY A 187 -1.82 -4.43 7.85
C GLY A 187 -3.19 -4.93 7.39
N VAL A 188 -3.21 -6.09 6.72
CA VAL A 188 -4.43 -6.72 6.16
C VAL A 188 -5.43 -7.24 7.22
N GLY A 189 -5.02 -7.28 8.49
CA GLY A 189 -5.86 -7.73 9.59
C GLY A 189 -6.85 -6.69 10.12
N ARG A 190 -6.69 -5.41 9.74
CA ARG A 190 -7.54 -4.30 10.21
C ARG A 190 -8.05 -3.48 9.04
N PHE A 191 -9.30 -3.04 9.10
CA PHE A 191 -9.93 -2.25 8.04
C PHE A 191 -9.17 -0.96 7.71
N VAL A 192 -8.69 -0.25 8.73
CA VAL A 192 -7.93 1.01 8.56
C VAL A 192 -6.48 0.76 8.11
N GLY A 193 -6.00 -0.48 8.16
CA GLY A 193 -4.63 -0.85 7.83
C GLY A 193 -4.20 -0.38 6.45
N PRO A 194 -4.84 -0.83 5.36
CA PRO A 194 -4.48 -0.42 4.00
C PRO A 194 -4.48 1.10 3.77
N VAL A 195 -5.35 1.84 4.46
CA VAL A 195 -5.38 3.32 4.38
C VAL A 195 -4.11 3.93 4.98
N ILE A 196 -3.69 3.46 6.15
CA ILE A 196 -2.42 3.90 6.78
C ILE A 196 -1.24 3.52 5.89
N GLY A 197 -1.24 2.31 5.34
CA GLY A 197 -0.20 1.85 4.44
C GLY A 197 -0.09 2.66 3.17
N ALA A 198 -1.22 3.05 2.56
CA ALA A 198 -1.24 3.94 1.40
C ALA A 198 -0.66 5.32 1.74
N VAL A 199 -1.09 5.94 2.85
CA VAL A 199 -0.56 7.24 3.30
C VAL A 199 0.94 7.18 3.54
N VAL A 200 1.42 6.18 4.29
CA VAL A 200 2.85 6.04 4.62
C VAL A 200 3.68 5.76 3.36
N LEU A 201 3.23 4.85 2.50
CA LEU A 201 3.97 4.48 1.30
C LEU A 201 4.03 5.63 0.30
N THR A 202 2.91 6.33 0.07
CA THR A 202 2.88 7.52 -0.80
C THR A 202 3.73 8.65 -0.25
N TRP A 203 3.66 8.92 1.07
CA TRP A 203 4.52 9.92 1.70
C TRP A 203 6.01 9.57 1.57
N LEU A 204 6.37 8.30 1.77
CA LEU A 204 7.73 7.82 1.64
C LEU A 204 8.21 7.92 0.18
N GLN A 205 7.37 7.55 -0.78
CA GLN A 205 7.66 7.67 -2.21
C GLN A 205 7.96 9.13 -2.60
N VAL A 206 7.06 10.06 -2.25
CA VAL A 206 7.23 11.49 -2.59
C VAL A 206 8.47 12.05 -1.91
N SER A 207 8.67 11.77 -0.62
CA SER A 207 9.81 12.29 0.13
C SER A 207 11.14 11.71 -0.38
N LEU A 208 11.26 10.39 -0.50
CA LEU A 208 12.51 9.75 -0.93
C LEU A 208 12.87 10.06 -2.38
N SER A 209 11.88 10.16 -3.28
CA SER A 209 12.16 10.52 -4.68
C SER A 209 12.82 11.89 -4.82
N GLY A 210 12.60 12.81 -3.87
CA GLY A 210 13.26 14.11 -3.81
C GLY A 210 14.68 14.07 -3.21
N TYR A 211 15.01 13.05 -2.41
CA TYR A 211 16.31 12.94 -1.74
C TYR A 211 17.30 12.00 -2.43
N THR A 212 16.82 10.90 -3.01
CA THR A 212 17.68 9.83 -3.56
C THR A 212 17.11 9.26 -4.85
N SER A 213 18.01 8.96 -5.79
CA SER A 213 17.65 8.22 -7.01
C SER A 213 17.33 6.75 -6.74
N ALA A 214 17.81 6.19 -5.63
CA ALA A 214 17.62 4.80 -5.23
C ALA A 214 16.33 4.56 -4.42
N TRP A 215 15.34 5.46 -4.51
CA TRP A 215 14.14 5.46 -3.68
C TRP A 215 13.34 4.13 -3.73
N LEU A 216 13.34 3.44 -4.87
CA LEU A 216 12.72 2.11 -5.02
C LEU A 216 13.35 1.06 -4.10
N LEU A 217 14.68 1.10 -3.94
CA LEU A 217 15.40 0.16 -3.08
C LEU A 217 15.04 0.40 -1.61
N TYR A 218 15.02 1.66 -1.17
CA TYR A 218 14.60 2.02 0.18
C TYR A 218 13.17 1.60 0.47
N LEU A 219 12.28 1.73 -0.52
CA LEU A 219 10.91 1.26 -0.39
C LEU A 219 10.84 -0.26 -0.18
N GLY A 220 11.64 -1.03 -0.93
CA GLY A 220 11.77 -2.49 -0.76
C GLY A 220 12.36 -2.89 0.59
N VAL A 221 13.41 -2.19 1.06
CA VAL A 221 14.00 -2.41 2.39
C VAL A 221 12.98 -2.10 3.49
N PHE A 222 12.27 -0.99 3.39
CA PHE A 222 11.22 -0.62 4.33
C PHE A 222 10.10 -1.67 4.38
N PHE A 223 9.70 -2.19 3.23
CA PHE A 223 8.73 -3.28 3.14
C PHE A 223 9.24 -4.55 3.83
N MET A 224 10.48 -4.97 3.57
CA MET A 224 11.10 -6.14 4.21
C MET A 224 11.17 -6.00 5.73
N VAL A 225 11.60 -4.84 6.22
CA VAL A 225 11.61 -4.52 7.65
C VAL A 225 10.20 -4.61 8.23
N THR A 226 9.20 -4.05 7.54
CA THR A 226 7.82 -4.10 8.02
C THR A 226 7.29 -5.53 8.10
N ILE A 227 7.55 -6.39 7.11
CA ILE A 227 7.13 -7.80 7.17
C ILE A 227 7.86 -8.58 8.27
N LEU A 228 9.17 -8.37 8.41
CA LEU A 228 9.98 -9.14 9.35
C LEU A 228 9.67 -8.77 10.82
N PHE A 229 9.47 -7.48 11.10
CA PHE A 229 9.32 -6.98 12.47
C PHE A 229 7.86 -6.65 12.85
N ALA A 230 6.98 -6.43 11.88
CA ALA A 230 5.59 -6.06 12.10
C ALA A 230 4.63 -6.97 11.28
N PRO A 231 4.49 -8.26 11.62
CA PRO A 231 3.68 -9.22 10.85
C PRO A 231 2.18 -8.88 10.80
N SER A 232 1.70 -8.02 11.70
CA SER A 232 0.33 -7.48 11.70
C SER A 232 0.19 -6.13 10.98
N GLY A 233 1.27 -5.61 10.40
CA GLY A 233 1.38 -4.30 9.77
C GLY A 233 1.45 -3.12 10.77
N LEU A 234 1.57 -1.92 10.23
CA LEU A 234 1.64 -0.67 11.00
C LEU A 234 0.38 -0.44 11.84
N ALA A 235 -0.82 -0.70 11.30
CA ALA A 235 -2.05 -0.60 12.07
C ALA A 235 -2.03 -1.57 13.25
N GLY A 236 -1.46 -2.78 13.03
CA GLY A 236 -1.12 -3.80 14.02
C GLY A 236 -0.42 -3.22 15.24
N LEU A 237 0.72 -2.59 14.99
CA LEU A 237 1.55 -1.91 15.99
C LEU A 237 0.79 -0.80 16.72
N ILE A 238 0.06 0.06 16.00
CA ILE A 238 -0.65 1.19 16.61
C ILE A 238 -1.66 0.70 17.66
N ALA A 239 -2.49 -0.30 17.35
CA ALA A 239 -3.45 -0.76 18.36
C ALA A 239 -2.83 -1.63 19.45
N LEU A 240 -1.64 -2.20 19.23
CA LEU A 240 -0.87 -2.86 20.28
C LEU A 240 -0.38 -1.86 21.33
N HIS A 241 0.00 -0.65 20.90
CA HIS A 241 0.46 0.42 21.78
C HIS A 241 -0.70 1.20 22.42
N GLY A 242 -1.90 1.20 21.81
CA GLY A 242 -3.07 1.93 22.28
C GLY A 242 -3.42 1.72 23.77
N PRO A 243 -3.46 0.47 24.29
CA PRO A 243 -3.69 0.20 25.71
C PRO A 243 -2.56 0.70 26.63
N ILE A 244 -1.31 0.66 26.16
CA ILE A 244 -0.11 1.07 26.91
C ILE A 244 -0.01 2.61 26.97
N VAL A 245 -0.43 3.30 25.91
CA VAL A 245 -0.49 4.78 25.86
C VAL A 245 -1.48 5.34 26.89
N ARG A 246 -2.53 4.57 27.23
CA ARG A 246 -3.52 4.96 28.26
C ARG A 246 -3.01 4.75 29.70
N THR A 247 -1.86 4.10 29.89
CA THR A 247 -1.25 3.94 31.22
C THR A 247 0.01 4.81 31.36
N ARG A 248 0.40 5.15 32.60
CA ARG A 248 1.67 5.86 32.88
C ARG A 248 2.91 5.04 32.48
N ALA A 249 2.75 3.78 32.07
CA ALA A 249 3.81 2.89 31.61
C ALA A 249 4.41 3.32 30.26
N PHE A 250 3.69 4.12 29.45
CA PHE A 250 4.16 4.58 28.14
C PHE A 250 5.53 5.26 28.17
N TRP A 251 5.77 6.16 29.13
CA TRP A 251 7.05 6.89 29.23
C TRP A 251 8.25 5.98 29.54
N ARG A 252 8.02 4.87 30.27
CA ARG A 252 9.06 3.88 30.55
C ARG A 252 9.40 3.05 29.31
N VAL A 253 8.37 2.68 28.54
CA VAL A 253 8.56 1.98 27.25
C VAL A 253 9.25 2.90 26.23
N LEU A 254 8.91 4.19 26.22
CA LEU A 254 9.54 5.18 25.34
C LEU A 254 11.03 5.35 25.66
N GLY A 255 11.41 5.39 26.93
CA GLY A 255 12.81 5.43 27.35
C GLY A 255 13.59 4.18 26.92
N ALA A 256 12.97 3.00 27.02
CA ALA A 256 13.58 1.76 26.52
C ALA A 256 13.70 1.77 24.99
N TYR A 257 12.69 2.26 24.26
CA TYR A 257 12.78 2.42 22.81
C TYR A 257 13.86 3.41 22.39
N ALA A 258 14.06 4.51 23.10
CA ALA A 258 15.15 5.44 22.82
C ALA A 258 16.53 4.77 22.89
N THR A 259 16.73 3.84 23.83
CA THR A 259 18.00 3.10 23.99
C THR A 259 18.30 2.16 22.81
N ALA A 260 17.27 1.65 22.13
CA ALA A 260 17.42 0.83 20.93
C ALA A 260 17.38 1.65 19.63
N LEU A 261 16.70 2.80 19.63
CA LEU A 261 16.56 3.67 18.47
C LEU A 261 17.91 4.24 18.04
N VAL A 262 18.77 4.63 18.98
CA VAL A 262 20.08 5.21 18.68
C VAL A 262 21.00 4.21 17.95
N PRO A 263 21.25 2.99 18.45
CA PRO A 263 21.97 1.97 17.70
C PRO A 263 21.33 1.62 16.34
N GLY A 264 20.00 1.56 16.29
CA GLY A 264 19.25 1.28 15.07
C GLY A 264 19.43 2.37 14.00
N ALA A 265 19.42 3.64 14.41
CA ALA A 265 19.68 4.77 13.52
C ALA A 265 21.11 4.75 12.97
N VAL A 266 22.10 4.41 13.81
CA VAL A 266 23.50 4.25 13.37
C VAL A 266 23.62 3.13 12.33
N ALA A 267 22.97 1.99 12.56
CA ALA A 267 22.93 0.89 11.60
C ALA A 267 22.25 1.31 10.28
N ALA A 268 21.13 2.03 10.37
CA ALA A 268 20.39 2.51 9.20
C ALA A 268 21.20 3.52 8.38
N ILE A 269 21.96 4.42 9.03
CA ILE A 269 22.86 5.36 8.35
C ILE A 269 23.99 4.59 7.63
N GLY A 270 24.59 3.59 8.28
CA GLY A 270 25.59 2.72 7.66
C GLY A 270 25.05 1.98 6.43
N ALA A 271 23.84 1.40 6.55
CA ALA A 271 23.15 0.74 5.43
C ALA A 271 22.84 1.72 4.30
N ALA A 272 22.29 2.89 4.60
CA ALA A 272 21.97 3.92 3.61
C ALA A 272 23.22 4.37 2.86
N LEU A 273 24.33 4.59 3.57
CA LEU A 273 25.60 4.96 2.95
C LEU A 273 26.11 3.86 2.02
N MET A 274 26.07 2.59 2.43
CA MET A 274 26.44 1.44 1.57
C MET A 274 25.55 1.36 0.32
N ILE A 275 24.24 1.55 0.49
CA ILE A 275 23.26 1.52 -0.58
C ILE A 275 23.55 2.62 -1.61
N GLU A 276 23.72 3.87 -1.18
CA GLU A 276 23.97 5.00 -2.08
C GLU A 276 25.29 4.83 -2.84
N MET A 277 26.35 4.37 -2.16
CA MET A 277 27.63 4.11 -2.82
C MET A 277 27.52 3.00 -3.86
N SER A 278 26.82 1.90 -3.52
CA SER A 278 26.58 0.80 -4.45
C SER A 278 25.74 1.26 -5.64
N TYR A 279 24.66 1.99 -5.40
CA TYR A 279 23.76 2.47 -6.45
C TYR A 279 24.48 3.44 -7.40
N ARG A 280 25.30 4.34 -6.85
CA ARG A 280 26.07 5.31 -7.64
C ARG A 280 27.02 4.61 -8.62
N VAL A 281 27.76 3.61 -8.13
CA VAL A 281 28.72 2.85 -8.95
C VAL A 281 28.01 1.98 -9.99
N SER A 282 26.89 1.35 -9.63
CA SER A 282 26.20 0.40 -10.51
C SER A 282 25.29 1.06 -11.56
N THR A 283 24.66 2.19 -11.25
CA THR A 283 23.56 2.73 -12.08
C THR A 283 23.87 4.12 -12.65
N GLN A 284 24.87 4.82 -12.11
CA GLN A 284 25.22 6.19 -12.53
C GLN A 284 26.74 6.38 -12.73
N PRO A 285 27.44 5.51 -13.47
CA PRO A 285 28.89 5.64 -13.68
C PRO A 285 29.27 6.94 -14.40
N GLU A 286 28.36 7.51 -15.20
CA GLU A 286 28.57 8.72 -15.98
C GLU A 286 28.63 10.00 -15.13
N LEU A 287 28.02 10.00 -13.94
CA LEU A 287 27.98 11.16 -13.03
C LEU A 287 29.21 11.24 -12.11
N GLY A 288 30.22 10.41 -12.35
CA GLY A 288 31.43 10.31 -11.54
C GLY A 288 31.24 9.67 -10.17
N THR A 289 32.36 9.45 -9.46
CA THR A 289 32.42 8.68 -8.20
C THR A 289 32.14 9.51 -6.95
N ARG A 290 32.20 10.84 -7.05
CA ARG A 290 31.90 11.74 -5.94
C ARG A 290 30.40 11.98 -5.85
N MET A 291 29.86 11.73 -4.67
CA MET A 291 28.46 11.95 -4.33
C MET A 291 28.35 12.74 -3.04
N ARG A 292 27.23 13.45 -2.84
CA ARG A 292 26.93 14.13 -1.59
C ARG A 292 25.89 13.31 -0.82
N PHE A 293 26.31 12.75 0.31
CA PHE A 293 25.41 12.06 1.23
C PHE A 293 25.04 13.04 2.35
N ALA A 294 23.78 13.52 2.34
CA ALA A 294 23.30 14.61 3.19
C ALA A 294 24.17 15.89 3.08
N TRP A 295 25.12 16.07 4.00
CA TRP A 295 26.01 17.22 4.08
C TRP A 295 27.47 16.88 3.75
N ILE A 296 27.80 15.59 3.61
CA ILE A 296 29.18 15.09 3.48
C ILE A 296 29.41 14.65 2.04
N THR A 297 30.51 15.09 1.44
CA THR A 297 30.97 14.60 0.14
C THR A 297 31.73 13.30 0.33
N VAL A 298 31.27 12.24 -0.32
CA VAL A 298 31.82 10.89 -0.25
C VAL A 298 32.27 10.48 -1.64
N ASP A 299 33.49 9.96 -1.74
CA ASP A 299 34.02 9.41 -2.99
C ASP A 299 33.87 7.88 -2.99
N ALA A 300 32.96 7.36 -3.81
CA ALA A 300 32.66 5.94 -3.89
C ALA A 300 33.83 5.11 -4.48
N ALA A 301 34.83 5.76 -5.11
CA ALA A 301 36.05 5.09 -5.57
C ALA A 301 37.04 4.80 -4.43
N SER A 302 36.93 5.52 -3.31
CA SER A 302 37.82 5.33 -2.17
C SER A 302 37.34 4.18 -1.29
N ALA A 303 38.24 3.30 -0.86
CA ALA A 303 37.90 2.17 0.03
C ALA A 303 37.44 2.62 1.44
N TRP A 304 37.86 3.80 1.89
CA TRP A 304 37.60 4.29 3.24
C TRP A 304 36.11 4.48 3.57
N PRO A 305 35.31 5.19 2.75
CA PRO A 305 33.85 5.25 2.94
C PRO A 305 33.14 3.90 3.05
N TRP A 306 33.58 2.89 2.29
CA TRP A 306 33.02 1.54 2.36
C TRP A 306 33.30 0.88 3.72
N ILE A 307 34.52 1.01 4.23
CA ILE A 307 34.91 0.49 5.55
C ILE A 307 34.11 1.19 6.65
N VAL A 308 33.97 2.52 6.58
CA VAL A 308 33.19 3.29 7.56
C VAL A 308 31.72 2.88 7.53
N ALA A 309 31.12 2.75 6.35
CA ALA A 309 29.73 2.33 6.21
C ALA A 309 29.49 0.92 6.77
N ALA A 310 30.40 -0.02 6.47
CA ALA A 310 30.36 -1.38 7.01
C ALA A 310 30.53 -1.42 8.53
N ALA A 311 31.44 -0.60 9.08
CA ALA A 311 31.65 -0.50 10.53
C ALA A 311 30.43 0.08 11.25
N LEU A 312 29.79 1.12 10.69
CA LEU A 312 28.56 1.70 11.23
C LEU A 312 27.41 0.70 11.19
N LEU A 313 27.26 -0.03 10.08
CA LEU A 313 26.24 -1.06 9.92
C LEU A 313 26.42 -2.21 10.92
N ALA A 314 27.64 -2.77 11.00
CA ALA A 314 27.95 -3.88 11.89
C ALA A 314 27.88 -3.48 13.37
N GLY A 315 28.51 -2.35 13.73
CA GLY A 315 28.53 -1.83 15.09
C GLY A 315 27.13 -1.42 15.58
N GLY A 316 26.37 -0.70 14.75
CA GLY A 316 24.98 -0.33 15.03
C GLY A 316 24.09 -1.54 15.20
N SER A 317 24.19 -2.54 14.31
CA SER A 317 23.40 -3.78 14.39
C SER A 317 23.73 -4.61 15.63
N TYR A 318 25.02 -4.70 15.99
CA TYR A 318 25.47 -5.39 17.20
C TYR A 318 24.92 -4.74 18.47
N LEU A 319 25.05 -3.41 18.58
CA LEU A 319 24.52 -2.65 19.72
C LEU A 319 22.99 -2.70 19.79
N PHE A 320 22.31 -2.64 18.63
CA PHE A 320 20.86 -2.82 18.54
C PHE A 320 20.43 -4.17 19.11
N ARG A 321 21.09 -5.25 18.67
CA ARG A 321 20.81 -6.61 19.16
C ARG A 321 21.09 -6.74 20.66
N LYS A 322 22.10 -6.06 21.19
CA LYS A 322 22.42 -6.03 22.63
C LYS A 322 21.40 -5.23 23.45
N SER A 323 20.78 -4.19 22.87
CA SER A 323 19.74 -3.39 23.52
C SER A 323 18.35 -4.04 23.53
N TRP A 324 18.11 -5.00 22.65
CA TRP A 324 16.82 -5.68 22.50
C TRP A 324 16.25 -6.33 23.79
N PRO A 325 17.05 -7.01 24.64
CA PRO A 325 16.54 -7.58 25.89
C PRO A 325 15.98 -6.53 26.86
N ILE A 326 16.56 -5.32 26.85
CA ILE A 326 16.12 -4.20 27.70
C ILE A 326 14.74 -3.73 27.25
N VAL A 327 14.56 -3.59 25.94
CA VAL A 327 13.28 -3.25 25.32
C VAL A 327 12.23 -4.31 25.59
N ALA A 328 12.57 -5.58 25.40
CA ALA A 328 11.66 -6.70 25.63
C ALA A 328 11.19 -6.77 27.10
N ALA A 329 12.11 -6.55 28.05
CA ALA A 329 11.77 -6.52 29.47
C ALA A 329 10.90 -5.31 29.85
N ALA A 330 11.14 -4.13 29.26
CA ALA A 330 10.28 -2.96 29.46
C ALA A 330 8.88 -3.19 28.88
N TRP A 331 8.80 -3.80 27.70
CA TRP A 331 7.55 -4.11 27.02
C TRP A 331 6.68 -5.12 27.78
N ASN A 332 7.27 -6.24 28.24
CA ASN A 332 6.54 -7.26 28.99
C ASN A 332 5.92 -6.69 30.27
N ARG A 333 6.69 -5.90 31.02
CA ARG A 333 6.20 -5.23 32.24
C ARG A 333 5.05 -4.26 31.96
N ALA A 334 5.17 -3.44 30.91
CA ALA A 334 4.10 -2.51 30.54
C ALA A 334 2.82 -3.25 30.08
N THR A 335 2.98 -4.39 29.43
CA THR A 335 1.86 -5.24 28.99
C THR A 335 1.16 -5.88 30.19
N GLU A 336 1.92 -6.40 31.16
CA GLU A 336 1.39 -6.95 32.42
C GLU A 336 0.64 -5.87 33.23
N GLU A 337 1.22 -4.68 33.39
CA GLU A 337 0.58 -3.54 34.06
C GLU A 337 -0.74 -3.14 33.36
N SER A 338 -0.74 -3.07 32.03
CA SER A 338 -1.95 -2.77 31.26
C SER A 338 -3.04 -3.84 31.43
N ARG A 339 -2.65 -5.12 31.48
CA ARG A 339 -3.59 -6.24 31.69
C ARG A 339 -4.19 -6.20 33.08
N ALA A 340 -3.37 -5.96 34.10
CA ALA A 340 -3.81 -5.83 35.49
C ALA A 340 -4.80 -4.67 35.68
N ALA A 341 -4.55 -3.52 35.03
CA ALA A 341 -5.44 -2.36 35.07
C ALA A 341 -6.81 -2.60 34.40
N VAL A 342 -6.88 -3.46 33.38
CA VAL A 342 -8.16 -3.83 32.74
C VAL A 342 -8.96 -4.77 33.62
N THR A 343 -8.30 -5.76 34.26
CA THR A 343 -8.98 -6.73 35.14
C THR A 343 -9.55 -6.07 36.40
N SER A 344 -8.89 -5.05 36.95
CA SER A 344 -9.37 -4.33 38.14
C SER A 344 -10.52 -3.35 37.87
N ALA A 345 -10.77 -3.00 36.59
CA ALA A 345 -11.81 -2.06 36.19
C ALA A 345 -13.16 -2.71 35.83
N GLN A 346 -13.26 -4.05 35.80
CA GLN A 346 -14.54 -4.74 35.61
C GLN A 346 -15.28 -4.83 36.97
N PRO A 347 -16.48 -4.23 37.10
CA PRO A 347 -17.30 -4.39 38.31
C PRO A 347 -17.75 -5.86 38.43
N ARG A 348 -17.70 -6.38 39.66
CA ARG A 348 -18.08 -7.77 40.01
C ARG A 348 -19.55 -8.06 39.75
#